data_AF-A0A2S9FS44-F1
#
_entry.id   AF-A0A2S9FS44-F1
#
_cell.length_a   1.000
_cell.length_b   1.000
_cell.length_c   1.000
_cell.angle_alpha   90.00
_cell.angle_beta   90.00
_cell.angle_gamma   90.00
#
_symmetry.space_group_name_H-M   'P 1'
#
loop_
_entity.id
_entity.type
_entity.pdbx_description
1 polymer ?
#
loop_
_entity_poly.entity_id
_entity_poly.type
_entity_poly.pdbx_seq_one_letter_code
_entity_poly.pdbx_strand_id
1 'polypeptide(L)'
;PAVNQIEVHPYFANNEVREYGQQHGIATEAWSPIAQGKVLGDPVVTRIAESTGKSPAQVVLRWHIQRGDIVFPKSVTLQRIKDNIALFDFELG
;
A
#
# COMPACT_ATOMS: atom_id res chain seq x y z
N PRO A 1 3.42 -21.76 -0.25
CA PRO A 1 2.20 -21.37 -1.03
C PRO A 1 2.62 -20.40 -2.14
N ALA A 2 1.79 -20.14 -3.15
CA ALA A 2 2.12 -19.13 -4.17
C ALA A 2 2.04 -17.69 -3.61
N VAL A 3 1.08 -17.45 -2.71
CA VAL A 3 0.80 -16.16 -2.09
C VAL A 3 0.62 -16.36 -0.58
N ASN A 4 1.04 -15.38 0.22
CA ASN A 4 0.72 -15.26 1.63
C ASN A 4 0.02 -13.91 1.89
N GLN A 5 -1.26 -13.96 2.25
CA GLN A 5 -2.04 -12.76 2.59
C GLN A 5 -1.90 -12.47 4.07
N ILE A 6 -1.31 -11.32 4.41
CA ILE A 6 -0.98 -10.92 5.79
C ILE A 6 -1.27 -9.44 6.01
N GLU A 7 -1.48 -9.03 7.26
CA GLU A 7 -1.57 -7.61 7.59
C GLU A 7 -0.24 -6.91 7.30
N VAL A 8 -0.30 -5.86 6.48
CA VAL A 8 0.85 -5.01 6.14
C VAL A 8 0.31 -3.60 5.92
N HIS A 9 0.94 -2.60 6.54
CA HIS A 9 0.70 -1.17 6.31
C HIS A 9 1.84 -0.36 6.95
N PRO A 10 1.94 0.97 6.77
CA PRO A 10 3.09 1.74 7.29
C PRO A 10 3.33 1.61 8.80
N TYR A 11 2.29 1.43 9.61
CA TYR A 11 2.43 1.19 11.06
C TYR A 11 2.78 -0.25 11.46
N PHE A 12 2.72 -1.20 10.52
CA PHE A 12 3.07 -2.60 10.74
C PHE A 12 3.59 -3.16 9.41
N ALA A 13 4.86 -2.89 9.11
CA ALA A 13 5.45 -3.23 7.82
C ALA A 13 5.66 -4.75 7.63
N ASN A 14 5.58 -5.53 8.71
CA ASN A 14 5.66 -6.99 8.73
C ASN A 14 6.89 -7.55 7.97
N ASN A 15 8.03 -6.85 8.09
CA ASN A 15 9.20 -7.07 7.22
C ASN A 15 9.75 -8.50 7.33
N GLU A 16 9.81 -9.08 8.52
CA GLU A 16 10.35 -10.44 8.71
C GLU A 16 9.56 -11.49 7.91
N VAL A 17 8.23 -11.46 7.98
CA VAL A 17 7.37 -12.40 7.24
C VAL A 17 7.45 -12.15 5.73
N ARG A 18 7.54 -10.88 5.32
CA ARG A 18 7.70 -10.50 3.91
C ARG A 18 9.02 -10.97 3.33
N GLU A 19 10.12 -10.75 4.04
CA GLU A 19 11.47 -11.17 3.63
C GLU A 19 11.55 -12.69 3.52
N TYR A 20 11.01 -13.41 4.51
CA TYR A 20 10.89 -14.86 4.44
C TYR A 20 10.11 -15.28 3.19
N GLY A 21 8.96 -14.65 2.91
CA GLY A 21 8.16 -14.94 1.72
C GLY A 21 8.96 -14.74 0.43
N GLN A 22 9.64 -13.59 0.30
CA GLN A 22 10.44 -13.25 -0.86
C GLN A 22 11.57 -14.27 -1.11
N GLN A 23 12.29 -14.69 -0.06
CA GLN A 23 13.36 -15.69 -0.14
C GLN A 23 12.87 -17.07 -0.62
N HIS A 24 11.58 -17.37 -0.40
CA HIS A 24 10.98 -18.65 -0.74
C HIS A 24 10.05 -18.59 -1.97
N GLY A 25 10.07 -17.47 -2.72
CA GLY A 25 9.21 -17.30 -3.89
C GLY A 25 7.72 -17.20 -3.58
N ILE A 26 7.37 -16.76 -2.36
CA ILE A 26 6.00 -16.55 -1.90
C ILE A 26 5.68 -15.07 -2.01
N ALA A 27 4.71 -14.70 -2.86
CA ALA A 27 4.28 -13.31 -2.97
C ALA A 27 3.54 -12.84 -1.71
N THR A 28 3.79 -11.61 -1.27
CA THR A 28 3.02 -11.00 -0.18
C THR A 28 1.81 -10.29 -0.74
N GLU A 29 0.64 -10.58 -0.18
CA GLU A 29 -0.59 -9.84 -0.45
C GLU A 29 -1.01 -9.07 0.81
N ALA A 30 -1.03 -7.74 0.73
CA ALA A 30 -1.26 -6.86 1.87
C ALA A 30 -2.75 -6.76 2.22
N TRP A 31 -3.11 -7.33 3.37
CA TRP A 31 -4.38 -7.12 4.02
C TRP A 31 -4.37 -5.85 4.88
N SER A 32 -5.51 -5.15 4.95
CA SER A 32 -5.64 -3.83 5.60
C SER A 32 -4.55 -2.82 5.23
N PRO A 33 -4.26 -2.60 3.92
CA PRO A 33 -3.09 -1.83 3.46
C PRO A 33 -3.04 -0.37 3.96
N ILE A 34 -4.20 0.18 4.33
CA ILE A 34 -4.32 1.54 4.84
C ILE A 34 -4.61 1.60 6.35
N ALA A 35 -4.29 0.56 7.11
CA ALA A 35 -4.50 0.49 8.57
C ALA A 35 -5.92 0.92 9.01
N GLN A 36 -6.94 0.47 8.26
CA GLN A 36 -8.35 0.87 8.45
C GLN A 36 -8.58 2.39 8.40
N GLY A 37 -7.75 3.11 7.65
CA GLY A 37 -7.78 4.57 7.49
C GLY A 37 -6.91 5.34 8.49
N LYS A 38 -6.38 4.71 9.54
CA LYS A 38 -5.61 5.39 10.59
C LYS A 38 -4.35 6.09 10.06
N VAL A 39 -3.74 5.52 9.02
CA VAL A 39 -2.51 6.04 8.41
C VAL A 39 -2.75 7.26 7.50
N LEU A 40 -4.00 7.54 7.11
CA LEU A 40 -4.31 8.58 6.11
C LEU A 40 -4.12 10.00 6.64
N GLY A 41 -4.12 10.18 7.97
CA GLY A 41 -3.83 11.45 8.64
C GLY A 41 -2.41 11.54 9.19
N ASP A 42 -1.55 10.56 8.91
CA ASP A 42 -0.17 10.59 9.38
C ASP A 42 0.59 11.77 8.77
N PRO A 43 1.29 12.61 9.56
CA PRO A 43 1.99 13.80 9.05
C PRO A 43 3.05 13.52 7.98
N VAL A 44 3.64 12.32 7.98
CA VAL A 44 4.61 11.91 6.95
C VAL A 44 3.86 11.57 5.67
N VAL A 45 2.78 10.81 5.76
CA VAL A 45 1.97 10.42 4.60
C VAL A 45 1.32 11.64 3.95
N THR A 46 0.77 12.57 4.73
CA THR A 46 0.16 13.79 4.19
C THR A 46 1.20 14.68 3.50
N ARG A 47 2.41 14.80 4.06
CA ARG A 47 3.50 15.57 3.43
C ARG A 47 3.94 14.97 2.09
N ILE A 48 4.01 13.65 1.99
CA ILE A 48 4.32 12.96 0.74
C ILE A 48 3.16 13.11 -0.26
N ALA A 49 1.92 13.06 0.21
CA ALA A 49 0.74 13.29 -0.61
C ALA A 49 0.76 14.70 -1.23
N GLU A 50 1.09 15.71 -0.42
CA GLU A 50 1.28 17.09 -0.89
C GLU A 50 2.40 17.21 -1.93
N SER A 51 3.57 16.60 -1.69
CA SER A 51 4.71 16.70 -2.62
C SER A 51 4.46 15.97 -3.95
N THR A 52 3.64 14.92 -3.95
CA THR A 52 3.32 14.12 -5.14
C THR A 52 2.04 14.59 -5.85
N GLY A 53 1.25 15.48 -5.23
CA GLY A 53 -0.07 15.86 -5.72
C GLY A 53 -1.08 14.71 -5.74
N LYS A 54 -0.87 13.69 -4.91
CA LYS A 54 -1.72 12.49 -4.80
C LYS A 54 -2.45 12.48 -3.47
N SER A 55 -3.48 11.63 -3.33
CA SER A 55 -4.14 11.45 -2.04
C SER A 55 -3.27 10.63 -1.05
N PRO A 56 -3.46 10.78 0.27
CA PRO A 56 -2.80 9.92 1.26
C PRO A 56 -3.02 8.42 1.01
N ALA A 57 -4.19 8.03 0.52
CA ALA A 57 -4.48 6.64 0.18
C ALA A 57 -3.62 6.16 -1.00
N GLN A 58 -3.49 6.97 -2.06
CA GLN A 58 -2.63 6.62 -3.20
C GLN A 58 -1.17 6.50 -2.79
N VAL A 59 -0.67 7.39 -1.93
CA VAL A 59 0.70 7.29 -1.39
C VAL A 59 0.92 5.96 -0.69
N VAL A 60 0.03 5.56 0.22
CA VAL A 60 0.18 4.30 0.96
C VAL A 60 0.05 3.09 0.05
N LEU A 61 -0.88 3.10 -0.90
CA LEU A 61 -1.02 2.01 -1.87
C LEU A 61 0.18 1.93 -2.83
N ARG A 62 0.74 3.06 -3.25
CA ARG A 62 1.97 3.11 -4.06
C ARG A 62 3.17 2.58 -3.29
N TRP A 63 3.27 2.89 -1.99
CA TRP A 63 4.30 2.35 -1.11
C TRP A 63 4.30 0.81 -1.08
N HIS A 64 3.13 0.19 -1.00
CA HIS A 64 3.00 -1.27 -1.11
C HIS A 64 3.50 -1.80 -2.46
N ILE A 65 3.03 -1.19 -3.57
CA ILE A 65 3.40 -1.62 -4.93
C ILE A 65 4.91 -1.53 -5.14
N GLN A 66 5.56 -0.44 -4.73
CA GLN A 66 7.02 -0.28 -4.87
C GLN A 66 7.82 -1.25 -4.01
N ARG A 67 7.24 -1.78 -2.93
CA ARG A 67 7.83 -2.84 -2.11
C ARG A 67 7.62 -4.24 -2.68
N GLY A 68 6.88 -4.37 -3.78
CA GLY A 68 6.52 -5.64 -4.40
C GLY A 68 5.33 -6.34 -3.74
N ASP A 69 4.54 -5.65 -2.92
CA ASP A 69 3.31 -6.20 -2.34
C ASP A 69 2.16 -6.17 -3.37
N ILE A 70 1.32 -7.20 -3.33
CA ILE A 70 0.03 -7.21 -4.01
C ILE A 70 -0.99 -6.46 -3.12
N VAL A 71 -1.78 -5.56 -3.70
CA VAL A 71 -2.85 -4.82 -3.01
C VAL A 71 -4.19 -5.00 -3.72
N PHE A 72 -5.27 -5.07 -2.94
CA PHE A 72 -6.66 -5.19 -3.44
C PHE A 72 -7.57 -4.16 -2.75
N PRO A 73 -7.40 -2.86 -3.01
CA PRO A 73 -8.13 -1.82 -2.29
C PRO A 73 -9.63 -1.84 -2.65
N LYS A 74 -10.47 -2.11 -1.65
CA LYS A 74 -11.94 -2.05 -1.81
C LYS A 74 -12.41 -0.60 -1.83
N SER A 75 -13.31 -0.28 -2.75
CA SER A 75 -14.06 0.98 -2.76
C SER A 75 -15.48 0.79 -3.27
N VAL A 76 -16.38 1.67 -2.82
CA VAL A 76 -17.76 1.78 -3.34
C VAL A 76 -18.01 3.13 -4.04
N THR A 77 -17.07 4.08 -3.96
CA THR A 77 -17.21 5.39 -4.61
C THR A 77 -16.39 5.44 -5.87
N LEU A 78 -16.97 5.98 -6.95
CA LEU A 78 -16.35 6.04 -8.27
C LEU A 78 -15.00 6.78 -8.24
N GLN A 79 -14.92 7.89 -7.51
CA GLN A 79 -13.68 8.66 -7.41
C GLN A 79 -12.55 7.82 -6.82
N ARG A 80 -12.78 7.14 -5.70
CA ARG A 80 -11.77 6.27 -5.07
C ARG A 80 -11.40 5.07 -5.96
N ILE A 81 -12.34 4.54 -6.75
CA ILE A 81 -12.02 3.49 -7.73
C ILE A 81 -11.04 4.02 -8.78
N LYS A 82 -11.27 5.23 -9.31
CA LYS A 82 -10.35 5.88 -10.24
C LYS A 82 -8.98 6.13 -9.59
N ASP A 83 -8.97 6.66 -8.37
CA ASP A 83 -7.73 6.96 -7.63
C ASP A 83 -6.92 5.67 -7.35
N ASN A 84 -7.60 4.57 -6.99
CA ASN A 84 -6.98 3.27 -6.74
C ASN A 84 -6.40 2.61 -8.01
N ILE A 85 -6.86 3.01 -9.21
CA ILE A 85 -6.28 2.55 -10.48
C ILE A 85 -5.10 3.45 -10.88
N ALA A 86 -5.18 4.75 -10.58
CA ALA A 86 -4.13 5.74 -10.82
C ALA A 86 -2.99 5.64 -9.77
N LEU A 87 -2.39 4.46 -9.65
CA LEU A 87 -1.25 4.16 -8.77
C LEU A 87 0.05 3.93 -9.54
N PHE A 88 0.01 3.93 -10.87
CA PHE A 88 1.14 3.58 -11.73
C PHE A 88 1.70 4.77 -12.52
N ASP A 89 1.13 5.96 -12.33
CA ASP A 89 1.51 7.21 -13.00
C ASP A 89 2.43 8.10 -12.16
N PHE A 90 2.90 7.60 -11.01
CA PHE A 90 3.87 8.29 -10.14
C PHE A 90 4.71 7.30 -9.35
N GLU A 91 5.81 7.80 -8.77
CA GLU A 91 6.73 7.08 -7.91
C GLU A 91 7.00 7.86 -6.62
N LEU A 92 7.22 7.11 -5.54
CA LEU A 92 7.80 7.61 -4.29
C LEU A 92 9.32 7.47 -4.41
N GLY A 93 10.02 8.59 -4.21
CA GLY A 93 11.49 8.66 -4.21
C GLY A 93 12.14 8.22 -2.90
#